data_AF-A0AAV6XXL9-F1
#
_entry.id   AF-A0AAV6XXL9-F1
#
_cell.length_a   1.000
_cell.length_b   1.000
_cell.length_c   1.000
_cell.angle_alpha   90.00
_cell.angle_beta   90.00
_cell.angle_gamma   90.00
#
_symmetry.space_group_name_H-M   'P 1'
#
loop_
_entity.id
_entity.type
_entity.pdbx_description
1 polymer ?
#
loop_
_entity_poly.entity_id
_entity_poly.type
_entity_poly.pdbx_seq_one_letter_code
_entity_poly.pdbx_strand_id
1 'polypeptide(L)'
;MRGRNGNRYVVNLRKMECDCGKWSEFGIPCSHVQSVCKRWDVEAANYVKPYYEIHPYLATYRGIYTPLPGEHYWDTPPFELFHKETLRVSRRVASFR
;
A
#
# COMPACT_ATOMS: atom_id res chain seq x y z
N MET A 1 6.26 16.45 10.93
CA MET A 1 5.97 17.06 9.59
C MET A 1 4.50 17.48 9.54
N ARG A 2 4.16 18.56 8.80
CA ARG A 2 2.75 18.97 8.62
C ARG A 2 2.10 18.13 7.50
N GLY A 3 0.94 17.54 7.76
CA GLY A 3 0.11 16.88 6.76
C GLY A 3 -0.85 17.83 6.06
N ARG A 4 -1.65 17.30 5.13
CA ARG A 4 -2.55 18.06 4.24
C ARG A 4 -3.55 18.98 4.98
N ASN A 5 -3.92 18.64 6.22
CA ASN A 5 -4.88 19.40 7.03
C ASN A 5 -4.19 20.30 8.07
N GLY A 6 -2.88 20.54 7.96
CA GLY A 6 -2.11 21.28 8.96
C GLY A 6 -1.72 20.47 10.21
N ASN A 7 -2.27 19.25 10.36
CA ASN A 7 -1.94 18.32 11.44
C ASN A 7 -0.45 18.01 11.47
N ARG A 8 0.14 17.97 12.66
CA ARG A 8 1.53 17.56 12.86
C ARG A 8 1.58 16.06 13.10
N TYR A 9 2.49 15.38 12.42
CA TYR A 9 2.77 13.96 12.60
C TYR A 9 4.22 13.77 13.05
N VAL A 10 4.44 12.90 14.03
CA VAL A 10 5.77 12.42 14.41
C VAL A 10 6.15 11.26 13.47
N VAL A 11 7.43 11.22 13.12
CA VAL A 11 8.03 10.16 12.32
C VAL A 11 9.21 9.62 13.12
N ASN A 12 9.20 8.31 13.38
CA ASN A 12 10.30 7.61 14.02
C ASN A 12 10.94 6.67 12.99
N LEU A 13 12.05 7.11 12.39
CA LEU A 13 12.76 6.32 11.39
C LEU A 13 13.35 5.02 11.94
N ARG A 14 13.77 5.00 13.22
CA ARG A 14 14.34 3.81 13.85
C ARG A 14 13.31 2.72 14.10
N LYS A 15 12.11 3.11 14.52
CA LYS A 15 10.99 2.18 14.72
C LYS A 15 10.22 1.87 13.44
N MET A 16 10.54 2.56 12.35
CA MET A 16 9.77 2.54 11.10
C MET A 16 8.28 2.88 11.29
N GLU A 17 8.01 3.93 12.06
CA GLU A 17 6.65 4.34 12.45
C GLU A 17 6.35 5.79 12.09
N CYS A 18 5.08 6.05 11.78
CA CYS A 18 4.54 7.40 11.65
C CYS A 18 3.14 7.45 12.28
N ASP A 19 2.85 8.49 13.05
CA ASP A 19 1.55 8.65 13.76
C ASP A 19 0.33 8.72 12.82
N CYS A 20 0.55 8.86 11.50
CA CYS A 20 -0.54 8.75 10.54
C CYS A 20 -1.01 7.30 10.31
N GLY A 21 -0.35 6.30 10.92
CA GLY A 21 -0.67 4.87 10.82
C GLY A 21 -0.25 4.20 9.51
N LYS A 22 -0.22 4.95 8.41
CA LYS A 22 0.01 4.41 7.06
C LYS A 22 1.30 3.61 6.91
N TRP A 23 2.40 4.08 7.50
CA TRP A 23 3.67 3.37 7.34
C TRP A 23 3.68 2.04 8.11
N SER A 24 3.08 2.00 9.29
CA SER A 24 2.93 0.78 10.07
C SER A 24 2.02 -0.24 9.36
N GLU A 25 0.91 0.23 8.81
CA GLU A 25 -0.09 -0.58 8.09
C GLU A 25 0.41 -1.10 6.75
N PHE A 26 0.86 -0.20 5.86
CA PHE A 26 1.25 -0.57 4.50
C PHE A 26 2.71 -0.98 4.39
N GLY A 27 3.59 -0.66 5.34
CA GLY A 27 5.03 -0.94 5.22
C GLY A 27 5.79 -0.10 4.20
N ILE A 28 5.09 0.77 3.47
CA ILE A 28 5.67 1.69 2.49
C ILE A 28 5.73 3.09 3.11
N PRO A 29 6.86 3.82 2.97
CA PRO A 29 6.99 5.19 3.47
C PRO A 29 5.84 6.09 3.02
N CYS A 30 5.09 6.63 3.98
CA CYS A 30 4.03 7.59 3.70
C CYS A 30 4.62 8.96 3.30
N SER A 31 3.79 9.89 2.80
CA SER A 31 4.24 11.22 2.38
C SER A 31 4.99 12.00 3.48
N HIS A 32 4.67 11.75 4.77
CA HIS A 32 5.38 12.37 5.88
C HIS A 32 6.80 11.82 6.02
N VAL A 33 6.96 10.50 5.90
CA VAL A 33 8.27 9.82 5.96
C VAL A 33 9.12 10.25 4.78
N GLN A 34 8.57 10.28 3.57
CA GLN A 34 9.26 10.77 2.37
C GLN A 34 9.74 12.22 2.55
N SER A 35 8.93 13.09 3.16
CA SER A 35 9.32 14.48 3.46
C SER A 35 10.46 14.55 4.47
N VAL A 36 10.47 13.66 5.48
CA VAL A 36 11.58 13.55 6.44
C VAL A 36 12.82 13.06 5.71
N CYS A 37 12.73 11.97 4.95
CA CYS A 37 13.85 11.41 4.19
C CYS A 37 14.51 12.46 3.29
N LYS A 38 13.71 13.22 2.53
CA LYS A 38 14.18 14.35 1.71
C LYS A 38 14.91 15.44 2.51
N ARG A 39 14.48 15.72 3.74
CA ARG A 39 15.12 16.73 4.61
C ARG A 39 16.48 16.25 5.13
N TRP A 40 16.62 14.96 5.39
CA TRP A 40 17.83 14.34 5.94
C TRP A 40 18.75 13.78 4.85
N ASP A 41 18.42 14.01 3.57
CA ASP A 41 19.13 13.49 2.40
C ASP A 41 19.38 11.97 2.46
N VAL A 42 18.34 11.24 2.87
CA VAL A 42 18.35 9.77 2.88
C VAL A 42 17.31 9.24 1.90
N GLU A 43 17.62 8.10 1.28
CA GLU A 43 16.72 7.44 0.35
C GLU A 43 15.52 6.84 1.10
N ALA A 44 14.31 7.16 0.63
CA ALA A 44 13.08 6.66 1.24
C ALA A 44 12.91 5.15 1.00
N ALA A 45 13.44 4.61 -0.10
CA ALA A 45 13.41 3.17 -0.38
C ALA A 45 14.05 2.32 0.72
N ASN A 46 15.05 2.86 1.45
CA ASN A 46 15.69 2.19 2.59
C ASN A 46 14.74 1.97 3.79
N TYR A 47 13.56 2.60 3.75
CA TYR A 47 12.54 2.57 4.80
C TYR A 47 11.29 1.78 4.37
N VAL A 48 11.36 1.01 3.27
CA VAL A 48 10.35 0.02 2.90
C VAL A 48 10.55 -1.23 3.76
N LYS A 49 9.47 -1.80 4.31
CA LYS A 49 9.60 -3.01 5.13
C LYS A 49 9.99 -4.23 4.28
N PRO A 50 10.72 -5.23 4.86
CA PRO A 50 11.35 -6.30 4.08
C PRO A 50 10.40 -7.19 3.28
N TYR A 51 9.12 -7.29 3.62
CA TYR A 51 8.16 -8.14 2.89
C TYR A 51 7.93 -7.74 1.43
N TYR A 52 8.37 -6.55 1.02
CA TYR A 52 8.37 -6.12 -0.38
C TYR A 52 9.64 -6.45 -1.15
N GLU A 53 10.63 -7.10 -0.51
CA GLU A 53 11.84 -7.55 -1.19
C GLU A 53 11.58 -8.79 -2.05
N ILE A 54 12.46 -8.98 -3.05
CA ILE A 54 12.36 -10.10 -3.99
C ILE A 54 12.48 -11.45 -3.27
N HIS A 55 13.38 -11.56 -2.29
CA HIS A 55 13.59 -12.81 -1.58
C HIS A 55 12.34 -13.29 -0.82
N PRO A 56 11.71 -12.48 0.05
CA PRO A 56 10.44 -12.82 0.69
C PRO A 56 9.30 -13.09 -0.30
N TYR A 57 9.24 -12.34 -1.41
CA TYR A 57 8.27 -12.61 -2.48
C TYR A 57 8.45 -14.01 -3.06
N LEU A 58 9.67 -14.37 -3.49
CA LEU A 58 9.97 -15.70 -4.03
C LEU A 58 9.75 -16.79 -2.98
N ALA A 59 10.11 -16.55 -1.71
CA ALA A 59 9.87 -17.49 -0.63
C ALA A 59 8.37 -17.76 -0.42
N THR A 60 7.54 -16.71 -0.53
CA THR A 60 6.07 -16.83 -0.42
C THR A 60 5.50 -17.71 -1.52
N TYR A 61 6.01 -17.58 -2.76
CA TYR A 61 5.54 -18.33 -3.94
C TYR A 61 6.39 -19.56 -4.28
N ARG A 62 7.25 -20.02 -3.38
CA ARG A 62 8.12 -21.20 -3.62
C ARG A 62 7.34 -22.51 -3.73
N GLY A 63 6.12 -22.54 -3.20
CA GLY A 63 5.26 -23.73 -3.22
C GLY A 63 4.82 -24.15 -4.62
N ILE A 64 4.41 -25.40 -4.75
CA ILE A 64 3.69 -25.87 -5.94
C ILE A 64 2.23 -25.50 -5.74
N TYR A 65 1.69 -24.68 -6.66
CA TYR A 65 0.28 -24.32 -6.69
C TYR A 65 -0.40 -25.10 -7.81
N THR A 66 -1.53 -25.73 -7.48
CA THR A 66 -2.40 -26.29 -8.51
C THR A 66 -2.97 -25.13 -9.34
N PRO A 67 -2.90 -25.17 -10.67
CA PRO A 67 -3.55 -24.15 -11.48
C PRO A 67 -5.04 -24.08 -11.14
N LEU A 68 -5.58 -22.87 -11.06
CA LEU A 68 -7.03 -22.68 -11.02
C LEU A 68 -7.64 -23.40 -12.22
N PRO A 69 -8.64 -24.29 -12.01
CA PRO A 69 -9.38 -24.87 -13.12
C PRO A 69 -9.91 -23.77 -14.03
N GLY A 70 -10.07 -24.06 -15.33
CA GLY A 70 -10.72 -23.12 -16.24
C GLY A 70 -12.12 -22.73 -15.76
N GLU A 71 -12.59 -21.55 -16.16
CA GLU A 71 -13.88 -20.98 -15.75
C GLU A 71 -15.06 -21.94 -15.96
N HIS A 72 -14.97 -22.80 -16.98
CA HIS A 72 -15.99 -23.83 -17.27
C HIS A 72 -16.10 -24.95 -16.23
N TYR A 73 -15.16 -25.05 -15.29
CA TYR A 73 -15.22 -25.96 -14.14
C TYR A 73 -15.78 -25.28 -12.88
N TRP A 74 -16.05 -23.98 -12.92
CA TRP A 74 -16.50 -23.24 -11.74
C TRP A 74 -18.00 -23.41 -11.55
N ASP A 75 -18.42 -23.60 -10.31
CA ASP A 75 -19.83 -23.59 -9.96
C ASP A 75 -20.42 -22.20 -10.21
N THR A 76 -21.69 -22.16 -10.64
CA THR A 76 -22.43 -20.91 -10.72
C THR A 76 -22.55 -20.31 -9.32
N PRO A 77 -22.02 -19.10 -9.07
CA PRO A 77 -22.10 -18.50 -7.74
C PRO A 77 -23.57 -18.29 -7.35
N PRO A 78 -23.97 -18.48 -6.08
CA PRO A 78 -25.33 -18.25 -5.60
C PRO A 78 -25.66 -16.75 -5.45
N PHE A 79 -24.83 -15.89 -6.03
CA PHE A 79 -24.93 -14.44 -5.95
C PHE A 79 -24.64 -13.82 -7.31
N GLU A 80 -25.28 -12.68 -7.56
CA GLU A 80 -24.97 -11.87 -8.73
C GLU A 80 -23.79 -10.94 -8.44
N LEU A 81 -22.76 -11.03 -9.28
CA LEU A 81 -21.67 -10.07 -9.27
C LEU A 81 -22.14 -8.75 -9.89
N PHE A 82 -22.44 -7.77 -9.04
CA PHE A 82 -22.82 -6.44 -9.51
C PHE A 82 -21.60 -5.52 -9.62
N HIS A 83 -21.18 -5.19 -10.85
CA HIS A 83 -20.15 -4.18 -11.08
C HIS A 83 -20.74 -2.77 -10.94
N LYS A 84 -20.54 -2.12 -9.79
CA LYS A 84 -20.80 -0.69 -9.66
C LYS A 84 -19.71 0.11 -10.37
N GLU A 85 -19.98 0.52 -11.60
CA GLU A 85 -19.08 1.35 -12.41
C GLU A 85 -18.62 2.62 -11.67
N THR A 86 -19.49 3.16 -10.81
CA THR A 86 -19.20 4.32 -9.96
C THR A 86 -18.21 4.07 -8.81
N LEU A 87 -17.92 2.82 -8.45
CA LEU A 87 -16.91 2.50 -7.41
C LEU A 87 -15.47 2.57 -7.94
N ARG A 88 -15.27 2.54 -9.27
CA ARG A 88 -13.97 2.78 -9.92
C ARG A 88 -13.74 4.23 -10.32
N VAL A 89 -14.46 5.20 -9.73
CA VAL A 89 -14.12 6.60 -9.94
C VAL A 89 -12.83 6.90 -9.19
N SER A 90 -11.74 7.03 -9.96
CA SER A 90 -10.48 7.62 -9.52
C SER A 90 -10.78 8.90 -8.74
N ARG A 91 -10.41 8.92 -7.45
CA ARG A 91 -10.51 10.10 -6.56
C ARG A 91 -9.60 11.27 -6.97
N ARG A 92 -9.25 11.39 -8.25
CA ARG A 92 -8.51 12.53 -8.85
C ARG A 92 -9.44 13.47 -9.62
N VAL A 93 -10.59 13.80 -9.07
CA VAL A 93 -11.31 15.02 -9.46
C VAL A 93 -11.96 15.63 -8.21
N ALA A 94 -11.18 16.42 -7.47
CA ALA A 94 -11.72 17.43 -6.54
C ALA A 94 -10.58 18.36 -6.09
N SER A 95 -10.44 19.48 -6.78
CA SER A 95 -10.25 20.85 -6.25
C SER A 95 -9.28 21.66 -7.13
N PHE A 96 -9.79 22.21 -8.24
CA PHE A 96 -9.40 23.57 -8.61
C PHE A 96 -10.43 24.47 -7.94
N ARG A 97 -9.96 25.24 -6.95
CA ARG A 97 -10.55 26.52 -6.58
C ARG A 97 -9.65 27.58 -7.18
#